data_AF-A0A814MUQ2-F1
#
_entry.id   AF-A0A814MUQ2-F1
#
_cell.length_a   1.000
_cell.length_b   1.000
_cell.length_c   1.000
_cell.angle_alpha   90.00
_cell.angle_beta   90.00
_cell.angle_gamma   90.00
#
_symmetry.space_group_name_H-M   'P 1'
#
loop_
_entity.id
_entity.type
_entity.pdbx_description
1 polymer ?
#
loop_
_entity_poly.entity_id
_entity_poly.type
_entity_poly.pdbx_seq_one_letter_code
_entity_poly.pdbx_strand_id
1 'polypeptide(L)'
;MFVFRNLQEGIQKFNLEKINPDVLIANGADSIRNAFQDVLGETSTVMCWGHMRRNVVKKIESMVDKSEQEDLVNDIETLQVAQSE
;
A
#
# COMPACT_ATOMS: atom_id res chain seq x y z
N MET A 1 8.50 -3.34 14.37
CA MET A 1 7.47 -2.27 14.57
C MET A 1 6.44 -2.77 15.59
N PHE A 2 6.03 -1.98 16.58
CA PHE A 2 5.10 -2.41 17.66
C PHE A 2 3.74 -2.90 17.13
N VAL A 3 3.23 -2.26 16.08
CA VAL A 3 1.93 -2.57 15.48
C VAL A 3 1.84 -4.01 14.97
N PHE A 4 2.84 -4.49 14.22
CA PHE A 4 2.81 -5.85 13.67
C PHE A 4 2.92 -6.92 14.75
N ARG A 5 3.72 -6.68 15.80
CA ARG A 5 3.82 -7.61 16.93
C ARG A 5 2.50 -7.75 17.69
N ASN A 6 1.84 -6.64 18.03
CA ASN A 6 0.53 -6.71 18.69
C ASN A 6 -0.54 -7.36 17.82
N LEU A 7 -0.47 -7.17 16.50
CA LEU A 7 -1.37 -7.84 15.56
C LEU A 7 -1.17 -9.36 15.68
N GLN A 8 0.07 -9.85 15.54
CA GLN A 8 0.40 -11.26 15.67
C GLN A 8 -0.02 -11.83 17.03
N GLU A 9 0.31 -11.15 18.12
CA GLU A 9 -0.07 -11.55 19.49
C GLU A 9 -1.59 -11.60 19.66
N GLY A 10 -2.32 -10.63 19.12
CA GLY A 10 -3.78 -10.59 19.14
C GLY A 10 -4.40 -11.78 18.43
N ILE A 11 -3.92 -12.08 17.22
CA ILE A 11 -4.39 -13.24 16.43
C ILE A 11 -4.16 -14.55 17.18
N GLN A 12 -2.94 -14.73 17.72
CA GLN A 12 -2.58 -15.91 18.49
C GLN A 12 -3.46 -16.06 19.74
N LYS A 13 -3.75 -14.94 20.42
CA LYS A 13 -4.62 -14.91 21.60
C LYS A 13 -6.05 -15.37 21.31
N PHE A 14 -6.56 -15.13 20.10
CA PHE A 14 -7.89 -15.58 19.69
C PHE A 14 -7.90 -16.98 19.07
N ASN A 15 -6.77 -17.71 19.12
CA ASN A 15 -6.61 -19.03 18.52
C ASN A 15 -7.01 -19.07 17.03
N LEU A 16 -6.94 -17.92 16.36
CA LEU A 16 -7.08 -17.83 14.92
C LEU A 16 -5.80 -18.43 14.33
N GLU A 17 -5.93 -19.19 13.24
CA GLU A 17 -4.79 -19.80 12.57
C GLU A 17 -3.67 -18.79 12.31
N LYS A 18 -2.44 -19.29 12.23
CA LYS A 18 -1.28 -18.46 11.92
C LYS A 18 -1.56 -17.68 10.62
N ILE A 19 -1.60 -16.35 10.69
CA ILE A 19 -1.72 -15.53 9.48
C ILE A 19 -0.43 -15.71 8.67
N ASN A 20 -0.59 -16.16 7.44
CA ASN A 20 0.46 -16.27 6.44
C ASN A 20 0.00 -15.49 5.19
N PRO A 21 0.20 -14.16 5.17
CA PRO A 21 -0.34 -13.31 4.14
C PRO A 21 0.49 -13.41 2.85
N ASP A 22 -0.18 -13.63 1.72
CA ASP A 22 0.50 -13.75 0.41
C ASP A 22 1.03 -12.40 -0.11
N VAL A 23 0.40 -11.30 0.32
CA VAL A 23 0.70 -9.94 -0.15
C VAL A 23 0.64 -8.93 0.99
N LEU A 24 1.66 -8.07 1.07
CA LEU A 24 1.68 -6.84 1.86
C LEU A 24 1.39 -5.62 0.96
N ILE A 25 0.27 -4.94 1.23
CA ILE A 25 -0.05 -3.65 0.60
C ILE A 25 0.50 -2.52 1.47
N ALA A 26 1.56 -1.84 1.02
CA ALA A 26 2.22 -0.79 1.79
C ALA A 26 2.69 0.38 0.92
N ASN A 27 3.08 1.50 1.53
CA ASN A 27 3.59 2.69 0.83
C ASN A 27 5.00 2.52 0.23
N GLY A 28 5.50 1.29 0.11
CA GLY A 28 6.83 0.97 -0.40
C GLY A 28 8.00 1.33 0.52
N ALA A 29 7.76 1.78 1.76
CA ALA A 29 8.83 2.04 2.70
C ALA A 29 9.52 0.74 3.14
N ASP A 30 10.84 0.64 2.95
CA ASP A 30 11.63 -0.53 3.34
C ASP A 30 11.48 -0.85 4.83
N SER A 31 11.35 0.17 5.68
CA SER A 31 11.16 0.00 7.12
C SER A 31 9.84 -0.71 7.47
N ILE A 32 8.79 -0.51 6.67
CA ILE A 32 7.51 -1.20 6.83
C ILE A 32 7.65 -2.65 6.36
N ARG A 33 8.25 -2.85 5.18
CA ARG A 33 8.49 -4.18 4.62
C ARG A 33 9.32 -5.05 5.57
N ASN A 34 10.47 -4.55 6.01
CA ASN A 34 11.38 -5.29 6.89
C ASN A 34 10.69 -5.63 8.22
N ALA A 35 10.02 -4.65 8.85
CA ALA A 35 9.32 -4.90 10.11
C ALA A 35 8.15 -5.87 9.99
N PHE A 36 7.51 -5.96 8.81
CA PHE A 36 6.49 -6.95 8.53
C PHE A 36 7.11 -8.34 8.36
N GLN A 37 8.17 -8.44 7.55
CA GLN A 37 8.90 -9.68 7.31
C GLN A 37 9.45 -10.30 8.60
N ASP A 38 9.99 -9.47 9.49
CA ASP A 38 10.49 -9.90 10.81
C ASP A 38 9.42 -10.58 11.69
N VAL A 39 8.14 -10.24 11.50
CA VAL A 39 7.04 -10.67 12.37
C VAL A 39 6.18 -11.75 11.70
N LEU A 40 5.82 -11.53 10.44
CA LEU A 40 4.82 -12.34 9.71
C LEU A 40 5.44 -13.18 8.58
N GLY A 41 6.74 -13.05 8.32
CA GLY A 41 7.47 -13.81 7.30
C GLY A 41 7.54 -13.12 5.95
N GLU A 42 8.28 -13.75 5.02
CA GLU A 42 8.42 -13.24 3.66
C GLU A 42 7.09 -13.25 2.91
N THR A 43 6.84 -12.15 2.18
CA THR A 43 5.63 -11.95 1.40
C THR A 43 5.93 -11.04 0.22
N SER A 44 5.10 -11.12 -0.82
CA SER A 44 5.17 -10.15 -1.91
C SER A 44 4.71 -8.77 -1.41
N THR A 45 5.36 -7.69 -1.84
CA THR A 45 4.94 -6.33 -1.46
C THR A 45 4.42 -5.60 -2.68
N VAL A 46 3.21 -5.07 -2.58
CA VAL A 46 2.60 -4.22 -3.62
C VAL A 46 2.42 -2.80 -3.10
N MET A 47 2.58 -1.85 -4.01
CA MET A 47 2.41 -0.43 -3.69
C MET A 47 0.94 -0.13 -3.37
N CYS A 48 0.72 0.51 -2.23
CA CYS A 48 -0.61 0.97 -1.82
C CYS A 48 -1.12 2.04 -2.80
N TRP A 49 -2.24 1.75 -3.46
CA TRP A 49 -2.90 2.66 -4.41
C TRP A 49 -3.09 4.07 -3.85
N GLY A 50 -3.64 4.19 -2.64
CA GLY A 50 -3.88 5.51 -2.03
C GLY A 50 -2.61 6.32 -1.78
N HIS A 51 -1.48 5.66 -1.48
CA HIS A 51 -0.18 6.33 -1.35
C HIS A 51 0.37 6.74 -2.71
N MET A 52 0.30 5.84 -3.70
CA MET A 52 0.70 6.12 -5.08
C MET A 52 -0.08 7.34 -5.61
N ARG A 53 -1.41 7.27 -5.59
CA ARG A 53 -2.33 8.33 -6.00
C ARG A 53 -1.97 9.66 -5.35
N ARG A 54 -1.86 9.70 -4.02
CA ARG A 54 -1.50 10.93 -3.28
C ARG A 54 -0.20 11.54 -3.79
N ASN A 55 0.81 10.72 -4.04
CA ASN A 55 2.10 11.21 -4.51
C ASN A 55 2.04 11.68 -5.97
N VAL A 56 1.27 11.01 -6.82
CA VAL A 56 1.06 11.41 -8.22
C VAL A 56 0.28 12.71 -8.30
N VAL A 57 -0.84 12.84 -7.58
CA VAL A 57 -1.65 14.08 -7.54
C VAL A 57 -0.79 15.27 -7.11
N LYS A 58 0.01 15.12 -6.04
CA LYS A 58 0.95 16.18 -5.60
C LYS A 58 1.94 16.60 -6.70
N LYS A 59 2.40 15.65 -7.52
CA LYS A 59 3.30 15.96 -8.64
C LYS A 59 2.55 16.70 -9.74
N ILE A 60 1.34 16.25 -10.10
CA ILE A 60 0.47 16.92 -11.09
C ILE A 60 0.23 18.37 -10.67
N GLU A 61 -0.17 18.60 -9.41
CA GLU A 61 -0.39 19.94 -8.85
C GLU A 61 0.84 20.86 -8.96
N SER A 62 2.05 20.28 -8.91
CA SER A 62 3.32 21.03 -8.95
C SER A 62 3.93 21.19 -10.35
N MET A 63 3.51 20.39 -11.33
CA MET A 63 4.18 20.28 -12.64
C MET A 63 3.28 20.58 -13.83
N VAL A 64 1.95 20.59 -13.64
CA VAL A 64 0.96 20.69 -14.73
C VAL A 64 0.10 21.94 -14.55
N ASP A 65 -0.25 22.58 -15.66
CA ASP A 65 -1.16 23.72 -15.66
C ASP A 65 -2.55 23.35 -15.13
N LYS A 66 -3.15 24.24 -14.34
CA LYS A 66 -4.44 24.00 -13.67
C LYS A 66 -5.56 23.54 -14.59
N SER A 67 -5.55 23.97 -15.86
CA SER A 67 -6.56 23.58 -16.84
C SER A 67 -6.50 22.10 -17.23
N GLU A 68 -5.37 21.43 -17.02
CA GLU A 68 -5.15 20.02 -17.40
C GLU A 68 -5.12 19.07 -16.18
N GLN A 69 -5.11 19.62 -14.96
CA GLN A 69 -4.96 18.82 -13.73
C GLN A 69 -6.14 17.88 -13.49
N GLU A 70 -7.38 18.35 -13.69
CA GLU A 70 -8.58 17.56 -13.43
C GLU A 70 -8.64 16.32 -14.33
N ASP A 71 -8.38 16.49 -15.62
CA ASP A 71 -8.37 15.40 -16.59
C ASP A 71 -7.32 14.35 -16.23
N LEU A 72 -6.10 14.76 -15.89
CA LEU A 72 -5.04 13.83 -15.49
C LEU A 72 -5.37 13.10 -14.18
N VAL A 73 -6.00 13.77 -13.21
CA VAL A 73 -6.42 13.12 -11.96
C VAL A 73 -7.49 12.05 -12.27
N ASN A 74 -8.45 12.35 -13.13
CA ASN A 74 -9.50 11.42 -13.55
C ASN A 74 -8.95 10.20 -14.32
N ASP A 75 -7.95 10.42 -15.19
CA ASP A 75 -7.25 9.33 -15.87
C ASP A 75 -6.55 8.40 -14.88
N ILE A 76 -5.87 8.96 -13.87
CA ILE A 76 -5.25 8.19 -12.80
C ILE A 76 -6.29 7.40 -11.99
N GLU A 77 -7.45 7.97 -11.64
CA GLU A 77 -8.50 7.21 -10.94
C GLU A 77 -8.97 5.99 -11.75
N THR A 78 -9.09 6.15 -13.07
CA THR A 78 -9.53 5.07 -13.97
C THR A 78 -8.56 3.88 -13.93
N LEU A 79 -7.27 4.13 -13.73
CA LEU A 79 -6.26 3.07 -13.61
C LEU A 79 -6.46 2.18 -12.38
N GLN A 80 -7.18 2.61 -11.34
CA GLN A 80 -7.41 1.78 -10.14
C GLN A 80 -8.17 0.49 -10.47
N VAL A 81 -9.09 0.55 -11.43
CA VAL A 81 -9.98 -0.54 -11.82
C VAL A 81 -9.60 -1.15 -13.17
N ALA A 82 -8.52 -0.67 -13.78
CA ALA A 82 -8.02 -1.22 -15.03
C ALA A 82 -7.57 -2.66 -14.80
N GLN A 83 -8.07 -3.60 -15.60
CA GLN A 83 -7.59 -4.96 -15.59
C GLN A 83 -6.17 -4.99 -16.18
N SER A 84 -5.26 -5.66 -15.48
CA SER A 84 -3.95 -6.01 -16.02
C SER A 84 -4.16 -7.26 -16.91
N GLU A 85 -3.87 -7.17 -18.20
CA GLU A 85 -3.83 -8.33 -19.10
C GLU A 85 -2.65 -9.27 -18.77
#